data_AF-A0AAD8EKM7-F1
#
_entry.id   AF-A0AAD8EKM7-F1
#
_cell.length_a   1.000
_cell.length_b   1.000
_cell.length_c   1.000
_cell.angle_alpha   90.00
_cell.angle_beta   90.00
_cell.angle_gamma   90.00
#
_symmetry.space_group_name_H-M   'P 1'
#
loop_
_entity.id
_entity.type
_entity.pdbx_description
1 polymer ?
#
loop_
_entity_poly.entity_id
_entity_poly.type
_entity_poly.pdbx_seq_one_letter_code
_entity_poly.pdbx_strand_id
1 'polypeptide(L)'
;LQILMNRKKINKEYLIYQFKSYLRTLLFGTMKGITFLGFACLFRNIFGKFHHYTVAFLPAFACGFSIMIEEKSKQQLYSCAFLTLVSEYVARQLIQAKIFKLTRTRLCVCHMISSSAVMYLLRNSRGKQLPKLSSYWFFEPPKNELRVDPSNEQANKFGCYHEEPCWIHNLKSSSKYLGAGLALELLRALLKEMNRILHCPLDVLKKLLKWKTFSFGIYLGSYVFLYHLVNCLLYRYNDGDMEWHAIPAGFIAGAAIVFCPNLSLFFMATTTIIQELIKRGISAGIIPPSKMLFVFCFAFMNGILYHSRLYNKEICSSFVTNMIDTCSGDVSRKILTTYEKLRVLHEGN
;
A
#
# COMPACT_ATOMS: atom_id res chain seq x y z
N LEU A 1 -8.59 -0.74 7.86
CA LEU A 1 -8.21 -2.14 8.19
C LEU A 1 -8.05 -2.38 9.69
N GLN A 2 -7.21 -1.60 10.39
CA GLN A 2 -6.93 -1.82 11.82
C GLN A 2 -8.17 -1.80 12.73
N ILE A 3 -9.17 -0.95 12.43
CA ILE A 3 -10.46 -0.90 13.14
C ILE A 3 -11.26 -2.21 12.93
N LEU A 4 -11.31 -2.73 11.69
CA LEU A 4 -12.01 -3.98 11.37
C LEU A 4 -11.34 -5.20 12.01
N MET A 5 -10.01 -5.16 12.16
CA MET A 5 -9.22 -6.27 12.68
C MET A 5 -9.21 -6.36 14.21
N ASN A 6 -9.58 -5.29 14.93
CA ASN A 6 -9.51 -5.23 16.39
C ASN A 6 -10.84 -4.85 17.05
N ARG A 7 -11.92 -5.60 16.74
CA ARG A 7 -13.27 -5.40 17.30
C ARG A 7 -13.32 -5.35 18.84
N LYS A 8 -12.35 -5.99 19.53
CA LYS A 8 -12.27 -6.05 21.00
C LYS A 8 -11.76 -4.76 21.67
N LYS A 9 -11.30 -3.74 20.93
CA LYS A 9 -10.74 -2.48 21.47
C LYS A 9 -11.61 -1.24 21.25
N ILE A 10 -12.87 -1.42 20.88
CA ILE A 10 -13.78 -0.29 20.60
C ILE A 10 -14.27 0.30 21.94
N ASN A 11 -13.49 1.24 22.48
CA ASN A 11 -13.87 2.07 23.63
C ASN A 11 -14.26 3.49 23.16
N LYS A 12 -15.02 4.24 23.97
CA LYS A 12 -15.40 5.63 23.68
C LYS A 12 -14.18 6.51 23.42
N GLU A 13 -13.13 6.36 24.21
CA GLU A 13 -11.86 7.08 24.03
C GLU A 13 -11.19 6.74 22.68
N TYR A 14 -11.22 5.47 22.29
CA TYR A 14 -10.70 5.02 20.99
C TYR A 14 -11.48 5.62 19.83
N LEU A 15 -12.82 5.69 19.94
CA LEU A 15 -13.67 6.33 18.93
C LEU A 15 -13.40 7.84 18.83
N ILE A 16 -13.25 8.55 19.95
CA ILE A 16 -12.91 9.98 19.96
C ILE A 16 -11.53 10.22 19.32
N TYR A 17 -10.53 9.40 19.65
CA TYR A 17 -9.21 9.47 19.03
C TYR A 17 -9.32 9.24 17.51
N GLN A 18 -10.07 8.23 17.08
CA GLN A 18 -10.25 7.93 15.67
C GLN A 18 -10.97 9.05 14.92
N PHE A 19 -11.98 9.66 15.53
CA PHE A 19 -12.69 10.81 14.97
C PHE A 19 -11.77 12.03 14.81
N LYS A 20 -11.00 12.39 15.86
CA LYS A 20 -9.97 13.45 15.77
C LYS A 20 -8.95 13.16 14.68
N SER A 21 -8.49 11.91 14.59
CA SER A 21 -7.54 11.47 13.58
C SER A 21 -8.12 11.57 12.17
N TYR A 22 -9.42 11.31 11.99
CA TYR A 22 -10.12 11.47 10.72
C TYR A 22 -10.29 12.94 10.33
N LEU A 23 -10.69 13.79 11.28
CA LEU A 23 -10.83 15.23 11.05
C LEU A 23 -9.50 15.87 10.62
N ARG A 24 -8.39 15.45 11.22
CA ARG A 24 -7.05 15.91 10.82
C ARG A 24 -6.68 15.47 9.41
N THR A 25 -7.05 14.24 9.01
CA THR A 25 -6.85 13.76 7.63
C THR A 25 -7.71 14.54 6.63
N LEU A 26 -8.94 14.89 7.02
CA LEU A 26 -9.80 15.75 6.21
C LEU A 26 -9.17 17.14 6.01
N LEU A 27 -8.70 17.76 7.10
CA LEU A 27 -8.00 19.05 7.06
C LEU A 27 -6.77 18.98 6.14
N PHE A 28 -5.95 17.94 6.26
CA PHE A 28 -4.81 17.70 5.39
C PHE A 28 -5.21 17.61 3.92
N GLY A 29 -6.24 16.82 3.59
CA GLY A 29 -6.74 16.68 2.22
C GLY A 29 -7.23 18.01 1.62
N THR A 30 -8.04 18.76 2.37
CA THR A 30 -8.58 20.06 1.95
C THR A 30 -7.47 21.09 1.78
N MET A 31 -6.56 21.19 2.75
CA MET A 31 -5.41 22.10 2.69
C MET A 31 -4.56 21.84 1.45
N LYS A 32 -4.29 20.57 1.14
CA LYS A 32 -3.52 20.18 -0.04
C LYS A 32 -4.19 20.64 -1.34
N GLY A 33 -5.52 20.55 -1.44
CA GLY A 33 -6.27 21.03 -2.60
C GLY A 33 -6.22 22.55 -2.77
N ILE A 34 -6.51 23.30 -1.71
CA ILE A 34 -6.52 24.77 -1.73
C ILE A 34 -5.11 25.31 -2.02
N THR A 35 -4.09 24.79 -1.33
CA THR A 35 -2.70 25.22 -1.53
C THR A 35 -2.16 24.87 -2.91
N PHE A 36 -2.57 23.74 -3.50
CA PHE A 36 -2.21 23.42 -4.88
C PHE A 36 -2.71 24.50 -5.86
N LEU A 37 -3.97 24.92 -5.75
CA LEU A 37 -4.53 25.98 -6.57
C LEU A 37 -3.84 27.33 -6.31
N GLY A 38 -3.62 27.67 -5.03
CA GLY A 38 -2.92 28.89 -4.63
C GLY A 38 -1.49 28.97 -5.20
N PHE A 39 -0.72 27.90 -5.06
CA PHE A 39 0.65 27.83 -5.59
C PHE A 39 0.69 27.83 -7.12
N ALA A 40 -0.28 27.21 -7.79
CA ALA A 40 -0.38 27.27 -9.25
C ALA A 40 -0.59 28.72 -9.75
N CYS A 41 -1.47 29.47 -9.10
CA CYS A 41 -1.67 30.89 -9.40
C CYS A 41 -0.44 31.73 -9.05
N LEU A 42 0.20 31.47 -7.90
CA LEU A 42 1.41 32.18 -7.47
C LEU A 42 2.55 31.99 -8.48
N PHE A 43 2.83 30.76 -8.88
CA PHE A 43 3.88 30.48 -9.87
C PHE A 43 3.53 31.05 -11.24
N ARG A 44 2.26 31.06 -11.65
CA ARG A 44 1.84 31.76 -12.87
C ARG A 44 2.16 33.26 -12.79
N ASN A 45 1.91 33.90 -11.64
CA ASN A 45 2.19 35.32 -11.47
C ASN A 45 3.69 35.62 -11.48
N ILE A 46 4.50 34.77 -10.83
CA ILE A 46 5.96 34.91 -10.77
C ILE A 46 6.61 34.71 -12.14
N PHE A 47 6.21 33.68 -12.89
CA PHE A 47 6.81 33.34 -14.18
C PHE A 47 6.11 33.98 -15.39
N GLY A 48 5.03 34.74 -15.18
CA GLY A 48 4.19 35.36 -16.21
C GLY A 48 3.40 34.40 -17.10
N LYS A 49 3.81 33.13 -17.20
CA LYS A 49 3.21 32.08 -18.03
C LYS A 49 3.31 30.71 -17.35
N PHE A 50 2.43 29.81 -17.77
CA PHE A 50 2.48 28.41 -17.38
C PHE A 50 3.58 27.67 -18.16
N HIS A 51 4.54 27.11 -17.43
CA HIS A 51 5.63 26.29 -17.95
C HIS A 51 5.42 24.83 -17.53
N HIS A 52 6.07 23.89 -18.23
CA HIS A 52 5.92 22.45 -18.02
C HIS A 52 5.97 22.01 -16.54
N TYR A 53 6.95 22.51 -15.78
CA TYR A 53 7.09 22.16 -14.36
C TYR A 53 6.32 23.08 -13.40
N THR A 54 5.99 24.31 -13.81
CA THR A 54 5.28 25.27 -12.96
C THR A 54 3.76 25.03 -12.93
N VAL A 55 3.21 24.30 -13.90
CA VAL A 55 1.78 23.95 -13.96
C VAL A 55 1.38 22.95 -12.87
N ALA A 56 2.18 21.91 -12.67
CA ALA A 56 1.78 20.78 -11.82
C ALA A 56 2.87 20.34 -10.83
N PHE A 57 4.13 20.24 -11.26
CA PHE A 57 5.20 19.73 -10.41
C PHE A 57 5.47 20.65 -9.22
N LEU A 58 5.78 21.93 -9.47
CA LEU A 58 6.11 22.89 -8.41
C LEU A 58 4.93 23.17 -7.46
N PRO A 59 3.68 23.41 -7.94
CA PRO A 59 2.54 23.56 -7.05
C PRO A 59 2.29 22.32 -6.19
N ALA A 60 2.42 21.12 -6.76
CA ALA A 60 2.26 19.88 -6.01
C ALA A 60 3.41 19.63 -5.03
N PHE A 61 4.65 19.99 -5.40
CA PHE A 61 5.78 19.94 -4.50
C PHE A 61 5.55 20.84 -3.28
N ALA A 62 5.18 22.10 -3.50
CA ALA A 62 4.89 23.05 -2.44
C ALA A 62 3.70 22.62 -1.56
N CYS A 63 2.61 22.12 -2.15
CA CYS A 63 1.47 21.61 -1.38
C CYS A 63 1.82 20.32 -0.61
N GLY A 64 2.85 19.57 -1.02
CA GLY A 64 3.32 18.37 -0.36
C GLY A 64 3.76 18.60 1.09
N PHE A 65 4.23 19.82 1.43
CA PHE A 65 4.59 20.19 2.80
C PHE A 65 3.40 20.20 3.77
N SER A 66 2.16 20.24 3.27
CA SER A 66 0.95 20.10 4.09
C SER A 66 0.90 18.78 4.87
N ILE A 67 1.70 17.76 4.50
CA ILE A 67 1.83 16.51 5.25
C ILE A 67 2.24 16.73 6.71
N MET A 68 2.88 17.85 7.03
CA MET A 68 3.26 18.21 8.40
C MET A 68 2.06 18.31 9.36
N ILE A 69 0.85 18.53 8.85
CA ILE A 69 -0.40 18.55 9.60
C ILE A 69 -0.74 17.15 10.15
N GLU A 70 -0.29 16.08 9.48
CA GLU A 70 -0.65 14.72 9.86
C GLU A 70 0.15 14.12 11.03
N GLU A 71 -0.33 13.00 11.59
CA GLU A 71 0.46 12.27 12.59
C GLU A 71 1.73 11.72 12.00
N LYS A 72 2.82 11.71 12.77
CA LYS A 72 4.07 11.04 12.40
C LYS A 72 3.85 9.59 11.89
N SER A 73 2.95 8.83 12.53
CA SER A 73 2.61 7.47 12.11
C SER A 73 2.00 7.41 10.70
N LYS A 74 1.07 8.32 10.38
CA LYS A 74 0.42 8.41 9.05
C LYS A 74 1.34 9.03 8.01
N GLN A 75 2.16 10.02 8.39
CA GLN A 75 3.17 10.63 7.52
C GLN A 75 4.08 9.55 6.93
N GLN A 76 4.58 8.63 7.76
CA GLN A 76 5.41 7.51 7.33
C GLN A 76 4.69 6.58 6.34
N LEU A 77 3.42 6.24 6.63
CA LEU A 77 2.62 5.40 5.74
C LEU A 77 2.36 6.09 4.40
N TYR A 78 2.09 7.39 4.40
CA TYR A 78 1.92 8.17 3.16
C TYR A 78 3.22 8.27 2.37
N SER A 79 4.37 8.51 3.01
CA SER A 79 5.67 8.47 2.34
C SER A 79 5.95 7.12 1.68
N CYS A 80 5.68 6.02 2.38
CA CYS A 80 5.85 4.67 1.81
C CYS A 80 4.87 4.43 0.63
N ALA A 81 3.61 4.84 0.78
CA ALA A 81 2.62 4.72 -0.28
C ALA A 81 3.01 5.54 -1.53
N PHE A 82 3.50 6.76 -1.36
CA PHE A 82 3.94 7.61 -2.46
C PHE A 82 5.21 7.06 -3.11
N LEU A 83 6.14 6.49 -2.35
CA LEU A 83 7.31 5.82 -2.89
C LEU A 83 6.89 4.62 -3.76
N THR A 84 5.96 3.80 -3.27
CA THR A 84 5.40 2.67 -4.04
C THR A 84 4.80 3.13 -5.36
N LEU A 85 4.01 4.21 -5.35
CA LEU A 85 3.37 4.75 -6.54
C LEU A 85 4.37 5.37 -7.54
N VAL A 86 5.38 6.08 -7.05
CA VAL A 86 6.44 6.64 -7.90
C VAL A 86 7.28 5.53 -8.51
N SER A 87 7.67 4.51 -7.75
CA SER A 87 8.40 3.36 -8.29
C SER A 87 7.59 2.60 -9.33
N GLU A 88 6.27 2.42 -9.11
CA GLU A 88 5.38 1.86 -10.11
C GLU A 88 5.36 2.70 -11.39
N TYR A 89 5.23 4.02 -11.27
CA TYR A 89 5.25 4.95 -12.40
C TYR A 89 6.57 4.87 -13.18
N VAL A 90 7.71 4.92 -12.50
CA VAL A 90 9.04 4.80 -13.12
C VAL A 90 9.18 3.45 -13.82
N ALA A 91 8.75 2.36 -13.21
CA ALA A 91 8.79 1.05 -13.84
C ALA A 91 7.92 0.97 -15.09
N ARG A 92 6.70 1.53 -15.06
CA ARG A 92 5.82 1.61 -16.23
C ARG A 92 6.44 2.45 -17.35
N GLN A 93 7.11 3.55 -17.01
CA GLN A 93 7.87 4.35 -17.98
C GLN A 93 8.97 3.53 -18.66
N LEU A 94 9.78 2.81 -17.88
CA LEU A 94 10.86 1.98 -18.41
C LEU A 94 10.33 0.83 -19.30
N ILE A 95 9.18 0.25 -18.94
CA ILE A 95 8.50 -0.77 -19.76
C ILE A 95 8.01 -0.17 -21.08
N GLN A 96 7.43 1.03 -21.06
CA GLN A 96 6.96 1.72 -22.27
C GLN A 96 8.11 2.16 -23.17
N ALA A 97 9.22 2.60 -22.58
CA ALA A 97 10.47 2.88 -23.28
C ALA A 97 11.16 1.62 -23.84
N LYS A 98 10.54 0.44 -23.66
CA LYS A 98 11.04 -0.88 -24.11
C LYS A 98 12.41 -1.25 -23.55
N ILE A 99 12.83 -0.66 -22.42
CA ILE A 99 14.10 -0.96 -21.75
C ILE A 99 14.08 -2.39 -21.19
N PHE A 100 12.94 -2.82 -20.64
CA PHE A 100 12.72 -4.20 -20.26
C PHE A 100 11.27 -4.63 -20.43
N LYS A 101 11.06 -5.94 -20.64
CA LYS A 101 9.74 -6.55 -20.70
C LYS A 101 9.41 -7.23 -19.38
N LEU A 102 8.36 -6.75 -18.70
CA LEU A 102 7.86 -7.37 -17.48
C LEU A 102 6.73 -8.34 -17.81
N THR A 103 7.03 -9.64 -17.82
CA THR A 103 6.01 -10.70 -17.96
C THR A 103 5.40 -11.04 -16.59
N ARG A 104 4.23 -11.66 -16.59
CA ARG A 104 3.55 -12.10 -15.36
C ARG A 104 4.41 -13.06 -14.53
N THR A 105 5.16 -13.95 -15.17
CA THR A 105 6.12 -14.85 -14.52
C THR A 105 7.26 -14.08 -13.87
N ARG A 106 7.87 -13.11 -14.56
CA ARG A 106 8.93 -12.25 -13.99
C ARG A 106 8.42 -11.48 -12.78
N LEU A 107 7.24 -10.87 -12.88
CA LEU A 107 6.60 -10.18 -11.74
C LEU A 107 6.39 -11.12 -10.56
N CYS A 108 5.92 -12.35 -10.81
CA CYS A 108 5.70 -13.34 -9.77
C CYS A 108 7.01 -13.70 -9.05
N VAL A 109 8.06 -14.03 -9.80
CA VAL A 109 9.38 -14.38 -9.23
C VAL A 109 9.97 -13.21 -8.44
N CYS A 110 9.94 -11.99 -8.98
CA CYS A 110 10.40 -10.80 -8.25
C CYS A 110 9.60 -10.58 -6.96
N HIS A 111 8.28 -10.80 -6.99
CA HIS A 111 7.44 -10.69 -5.80
C HIS A 111 7.73 -11.79 -4.78
N MET A 112 8.00 -13.02 -5.20
CA MET A 112 8.40 -14.11 -4.31
C MET A 112 9.71 -13.82 -3.60
N ILE A 113 10.72 -13.32 -4.33
CA ILE A 113 12.02 -12.93 -3.76
C ILE A 113 11.84 -11.76 -2.78
N SER A 114 11.14 -10.71 -3.19
CA SER A 114 10.89 -9.55 -2.30
C SER A 114 10.05 -9.93 -1.07
N SER A 115 9.06 -10.81 -1.22
CA SER A 115 8.24 -11.30 -0.10
C SER A 115 9.05 -12.10 0.92
N SER A 116 9.96 -12.95 0.44
CA SER A 116 10.94 -13.66 1.28
C SER A 116 11.80 -12.67 2.10
N ALA A 117 12.36 -11.66 1.43
CA ALA A 117 13.16 -10.63 2.08
C ALA A 117 12.35 -9.83 3.11
N VAL A 118 11.12 -9.41 2.78
CA VAL A 118 10.22 -8.69 3.71
C VAL A 118 9.94 -9.54 4.95
N MET A 119 9.53 -10.80 4.77
CA MET A 119 9.19 -11.68 5.90
C MET A 119 10.40 -11.93 6.79
N TYR A 120 11.57 -12.19 6.22
CA TYR A 120 12.80 -12.35 6.97
C TYR A 120 13.19 -11.08 7.73
N LEU A 121 13.16 -9.92 7.08
CA LEU A 121 13.50 -8.65 7.71
C LEU A 121 12.53 -8.29 8.83
N LEU A 122 11.22 -8.41 8.60
CA LEU A 122 10.20 -8.13 9.62
C LEU A 122 10.33 -9.05 10.84
N ARG A 123 10.68 -10.31 10.62
CA ARG A 123 10.90 -11.28 11.69
C ARG A 123 12.16 -10.98 12.49
N ASN A 124 13.28 -10.73 11.81
CA ASN A 124 14.57 -10.39 12.42
C ASN A 124 14.55 -8.99 13.08
N SER A 125 13.70 -8.08 12.62
CA SER A 125 13.48 -6.76 13.24
C SER A 125 12.67 -6.84 14.54
N ARG A 126 11.96 -7.96 14.82
CA ARG A 126 11.19 -8.11 16.05
C ARG A 126 12.07 -8.49 17.24
N GLY A 127 11.86 -7.81 18.37
CA GLY A 127 12.65 -8.01 19.60
C GLY A 127 13.87 -7.08 19.70
N LYS A 128 14.29 -6.44 18.61
CA LYS A 128 15.34 -5.42 18.62
C LYS A 128 14.77 -4.05 18.99
N GLN A 129 15.55 -3.23 19.70
CA GLN A 129 15.21 -1.83 19.99
C GLN A 129 15.39 -0.97 18.73
N LEU A 130 14.53 -1.19 17.73
CA LEU A 130 14.48 -0.38 16.52
C LEU A 130 13.50 0.79 16.68
N PRO A 131 13.70 1.91 15.97
CA PRO A 131 12.75 3.01 15.96
C PRO A 131 11.36 2.53 15.55
N LYS A 132 10.35 2.88 16.35
CA LYS A 132 8.94 2.54 16.11
C LYS A 132 8.42 3.31 14.89
N LEU A 133 8.53 2.72 13.69
CA LEU A 133 7.83 3.19 12.49
C LEU A 133 6.62 2.30 12.20
N SER A 134 5.53 2.89 11.72
CA SER A 134 4.31 2.17 11.32
C SER A 134 4.63 1.15 10.24
N SER A 135 4.29 -0.13 10.44
CA SER A 135 4.49 -1.16 9.41
C SER A 135 3.67 -0.82 8.15
N TYR A 136 4.34 -0.68 7.01
CA TYR A 136 3.68 -0.47 5.73
C TYR A 136 3.13 -1.77 5.13
N TRP A 137 3.74 -2.91 5.47
CA TRP A 137 3.32 -4.21 4.97
C TRP A 137 2.04 -4.69 5.65
N PHE A 138 1.18 -5.33 4.87
CA PHE A 138 -0.18 -5.69 5.32
C PHE A 138 -0.20 -6.86 6.32
N PHE A 139 0.78 -7.76 6.25
CA PHE A 139 0.82 -8.97 7.06
C PHE A 139 2.00 -8.93 8.01
N GLU A 140 1.74 -9.07 9.30
CA GLU A 140 2.82 -9.19 10.26
C GLU A 140 3.05 -10.67 10.59
N PRO A 141 4.28 -11.19 10.47
CA PRO A 141 4.57 -12.58 10.84
C PRO A 141 4.24 -12.82 12.32
N PRO A 142 4.05 -14.07 12.79
CA PRO A 142 3.93 -14.36 14.22
C PRO A 142 5.22 -13.98 14.97
N LYS A 143 5.14 -13.79 16.29
CA LYS A 143 6.34 -13.51 17.09
C LYS A 143 7.20 -14.77 17.12
N ASN A 144 8.53 -14.61 17.10
CA ASN A 144 9.43 -15.67 17.53
C ASN A 144 9.14 -15.87 19.01
N GLU A 145 8.30 -16.82 19.34
CA GLU A 145 8.28 -17.36 20.69
C GLU A 145 9.56 -18.18 20.79
N LEU A 146 10.63 -17.54 21.27
CA LEU A 146 11.87 -18.16 21.66
C LEU A 146 11.53 -19.30 22.62
N ARG A 147 11.40 -20.52 22.10
CA ARG A 147 10.91 -21.71 22.82
C ARG A 147 9.63 -21.43 23.58
N VAL A 148 8.50 -21.94 23.06
CA VAL A 148 7.36 -22.21 23.95
C VAL A 148 7.93 -23.00 25.13
N ASP A 149 7.78 -22.48 26.36
CA ASP A 149 8.23 -23.17 27.56
C ASP A 149 7.69 -24.61 27.50
N PRO A 150 8.52 -25.63 27.73
CA PRO A 150 8.09 -27.03 27.70
C PRO A 150 6.98 -27.35 28.70
N SER A 151 6.62 -26.42 29.59
CA SER A 151 5.50 -26.48 30.52
C SER A 151 4.13 -26.16 29.89
N ASN A 152 4.08 -25.65 28.65
CA ASN A 152 2.81 -25.39 27.97
C ASN A 152 2.34 -26.67 27.22
N GLU A 153 1.87 -27.67 27.98
CA GLU A 153 1.41 -28.98 27.48
C GLU A 153 0.39 -28.87 26.33
N GLN A 154 -0.39 -27.79 26.28
CA GLN A 154 -1.43 -27.59 25.27
C GLN A 154 -0.88 -27.24 23.88
N ALA A 155 0.23 -26.51 23.76
CA ALA A 155 0.86 -26.23 22.47
C ALA A 155 1.55 -27.50 21.91
N ASN A 156 2.14 -28.30 22.80
CA ASN A 156 2.87 -29.50 22.41
C ASN A 156 1.97 -30.65 21.93
N LYS A 157 0.67 -30.61 22.25
CA LYS A 157 -0.31 -31.65 21.85
C LYS A 157 -0.43 -31.85 20.35
N PHE A 158 -0.14 -30.83 19.54
CA PHE A 158 -0.26 -30.88 18.07
C PHE A 158 1.08 -30.66 17.32
N GLY A 159 2.21 -30.64 18.04
CA GLY A 159 3.55 -30.44 17.48
C GLY A 159 3.73 -29.10 16.78
N CYS A 160 3.16 -28.02 17.31
CA CYS A 160 3.33 -26.66 16.78
C CYS A 160 3.19 -25.61 17.90
N TYR A 161 3.56 -24.36 17.65
CA TYR A 161 3.50 -23.28 18.65
C TYR A 161 2.07 -22.80 19.01
N HIS A 162 1.02 -23.37 18.41
CA HIS A 162 -0.36 -22.91 18.57
C HIS A 162 -1.25 -24.00 19.21
N GLU A 163 -2.19 -23.59 20.06
CA GLU A 163 -3.07 -24.48 20.84
C GLU A 163 -4.14 -25.21 20.00
N GLU A 164 -4.57 -24.60 18.90
CA GLU A 164 -5.55 -25.16 17.97
C GLU A 164 -4.86 -26.07 16.91
N PRO A 165 -5.56 -27.02 16.28
CA PRO A 165 -5.01 -27.74 15.12
C PRO A 165 -4.51 -26.77 14.03
N CYS A 166 -3.35 -27.05 13.42
CA CYS A 166 -2.70 -26.16 12.43
C CYS A 166 -3.66 -25.69 11.33
N TRP A 167 -4.52 -26.58 10.84
CA TRP A 167 -5.46 -26.26 9.77
C TRP A 167 -6.51 -25.23 10.21
N ILE A 168 -7.01 -25.34 11.45
CA ILE A 168 -7.97 -24.38 12.03
C ILE A 168 -7.29 -23.04 12.20
N HIS A 169 -6.07 -23.03 12.77
CA HIS A 169 -5.30 -21.80 12.93
C HIS A 169 -5.05 -21.10 11.60
N ASN A 170 -4.64 -21.85 10.57
CA ASN A 170 -4.36 -21.32 9.23
C ASN A 170 -5.61 -20.75 8.57
N LEU A 171 -6.74 -21.46 8.63
CA LEU A 171 -8.02 -20.98 8.09
C LEU A 171 -8.55 -19.76 8.86
N LYS A 172 -8.42 -19.75 10.19
CA LYS A 172 -8.83 -18.63 11.04
C LYS A 172 -8.00 -17.38 10.79
N SER A 173 -6.69 -17.52 10.58
CA SER A 173 -5.81 -16.40 10.21
C SER A 173 -6.09 -15.94 8.78
N SER A 174 -6.17 -16.86 7.82
CA SER A 174 -6.45 -16.56 6.41
C SER A 174 -7.80 -15.86 6.22
N SER A 175 -8.87 -16.34 6.86
CA SER A 175 -10.22 -15.77 6.75
C SER A 175 -10.30 -14.31 7.22
N LYS A 176 -9.52 -13.90 8.22
CA LYS A 176 -9.43 -12.49 8.66
C LYS A 176 -8.89 -11.58 7.55
N TYR A 177 -7.82 -12.00 6.88
CA TYR A 177 -7.19 -11.22 5.81
C TYR A 177 -7.98 -11.28 4.51
N LEU A 178 -8.57 -12.43 4.19
CA LEU A 178 -9.52 -12.59 3.10
C LEU A 178 -10.71 -11.64 3.29
N GLY A 179 -11.37 -11.68 4.45
CA GLY A 179 -12.50 -10.82 4.78
C GLY A 179 -12.13 -9.33 4.75
N ALA A 180 -10.94 -8.96 5.25
CA ALA A 180 -10.46 -7.58 5.19
C ALA A 180 -10.22 -7.11 3.74
N GLY A 181 -9.66 -7.96 2.87
CA GLY A 181 -9.46 -7.65 1.45
C GLY A 181 -10.78 -7.51 0.69
N LEU A 182 -11.69 -8.46 0.89
CA LEU A 182 -13.04 -8.43 0.30
C LEU A 182 -13.80 -7.18 0.74
N ALA A 183 -13.74 -6.82 2.03
CA ALA A 183 -14.39 -5.61 2.55
C ALA A 183 -13.82 -4.33 1.91
N LEU A 184 -12.52 -4.26 1.67
CA LEU A 184 -11.90 -3.12 0.97
C LEU A 184 -12.32 -3.04 -0.51
N GLU A 185 -12.34 -4.16 -1.21
CA GLU A 185 -12.77 -4.21 -2.61
C GLU A 185 -14.24 -3.80 -2.75
N LEU A 186 -15.11 -4.34 -1.90
CA LEU A 186 -16.52 -3.96 -1.83
C LEU A 186 -16.67 -2.48 -1.51
N LEU A 187 -15.99 -1.96 -0.49
CA LEU A 187 -16.03 -0.54 -0.15
C LEU A 187 -15.63 0.35 -1.33
N ARG A 188 -14.55 0.01 -2.02
CA ARG A 188 -14.08 0.77 -3.19
C ARG A 188 -15.09 0.74 -4.33
N ALA A 189 -15.71 -0.41 -4.58
CA ALA A 189 -16.71 -0.55 -5.63
C ALA A 189 -18.01 0.22 -5.27
N LEU A 190 -18.44 0.17 -4.02
CA LEU A 190 -19.58 0.93 -3.50
C LEU A 190 -19.35 2.44 -3.62
N LEU A 191 -18.17 2.94 -3.25
CA LEU A 191 -17.84 4.37 -3.38
C LEU A 191 -17.84 4.85 -4.83
N LYS A 192 -17.39 4.00 -5.77
CA LYS A 192 -17.35 4.36 -7.19
C LYS A 192 -18.73 4.37 -7.85
N GLU A 193 -19.64 3.51 -7.40
CA GLU A 193 -20.97 3.36 -8.01
C GLU A 193 -22.10 3.85 -7.10
N MET A 194 -21.79 4.65 -6.07
CA MET A 194 -22.75 5.11 -5.06
C MET A 194 -24.02 5.72 -5.68
N ASN A 195 -23.85 6.61 -6.67
CA ASN A 195 -24.98 7.22 -7.38
C ASN A 195 -25.81 6.22 -8.20
N ARG A 196 -25.20 5.11 -8.66
CA ARG A 196 -25.86 4.11 -9.51
C ARG A 196 -26.56 3.02 -8.69
N ILE A 197 -26.02 2.71 -7.51
CA ILE A 197 -26.60 1.77 -6.54
C ILE A 197 -27.99 2.24 -6.09
N LEU A 198 -28.16 3.56 -5.91
CA LEU A 198 -29.44 4.17 -5.56
C LEU A 198 -30.54 3.95 -6.62
N HIS A 199 -30.17 3.80 -7.89
CA HIS A 199 -31.13 3.65 -8.99
C HIS A 199 -31.28 2.20 -9.49
N CYS A 200 -30.21 1.40 -9.55
CA CYS A 200 -30.24 0.00 -10.04
C CYS A 200 -29.35 -0.94 -9.20
N PRO A 201 -29.86 -1.52 -8.09
CA PRO A 201 -29.04 -2.33 -7.18
C PRO A 201 -28.67 -3.72 -7.74
N LEU A 202 -29.53 -4.34 -8.54
CA LEU A 202 -29.32 -5.70 -9.05
C LEU A 202 -28.17 -5.79 -10.06
N ASP A 203 -28.01 -4.78 -10.92
CA ASP A 203 -26.93 -4.74 -11.91
C ASP A 203 -25.57 -4.52 -11.26
N VAL A 204 -25.53 -3.69 -10.21
CA VAL A 204 -24.33 -3.48 -9.41
C VAL A 204 -23.95 -4.76 -8.67
N LEU A 205 -24.92 -5.47 -8.07
CA LEU A 205 -24.67 -6.74 -7.39
C LEU A 205 -24.08 -7.80 -8.34
N LYS A 206 -24.64 -7.94 -9.55
CA LYS A 206 -24.10 -8.85 -10.59
C LYS A 206 -22.68 -8.47 -11.00
N LYS A 207 -22.36 -7.17 -11.02
CA LYS A 207 -21.01 -6.67 -11.32
C LYS A 207 -20.02 -6.94 -10.18
N LEU A 208 -20.47 -6.80 -8.93
CA LEU A 208 -19.67 -7.07 -7.73
C LEU A 208 -19.33 -8.55 -7.59
N LEU A 209 -20.24 -9.45 -8.00
CA LEU A 209 -20.04 -10.91 -7.90
C LEU A 209 -19.03 -11.47 -8.92
N LYS A 210 -18.43 -10.65 -9.79
CA LYS A 210 -17.40 -11.13 -10.74
C LYS A 210 -16.11 -11.51 -10.00
N TRP A 211 -15.53 -12.66 -10.37
CA TRP A 211 -14.27 -13.17 -9.81
C TRP A 211 -13.11 -12.16 -9.77
N LYS A 212 -12.99 -11.30 -10.79
CA LYS A 212 -11.96 -10.25 -10.83
C LYS A 212 -12.10 -9.20 -9.72
N THR A 213 -13.31 -9.04 -9.18
CA THR A 213 -13.62 -8.10 -8.10
C THR A 213 -13.13 -8.58 -6.74
N PHE A 214 -12.83 -9.88 -6.59
CA PHE A 214 -12.38 -10.49 -5.34
C PHE A 214 -10.90 -10.90 -5.37
N SER A 215 -10.18 -10.52 -6.43
CA SER A 215 -8.81 -10.99 -6.67
C SER A 215 -7.83 -10.51 -5.59
N PHE A 216 -8.00 -9.29 -5.06
CA PHE A 216 -7.14 -8.79 -3.97
C PHE A 216 -7.47 -9.47 -2.64
N GLY A 217 -8.75 -9.73 -2.34
CA GLY A 217 -9.15 -10.54 -1.19
C GLY A 217 -8.52 -11.94 -1.21
N ILE A 218 -8.63 -12.64 -2.34
CA ILE A 218 -8.04 -13.98 -2.52
C ILE A 218 -6.52 -13.92 -2.37
N TYR A 219 -5.86 -12.90 -2.92
CA TYR A 219 -4.41 -12.68 -2.72
C TYR A 219 -4.04 -12.59 -1.23
N LEU A 220 -4.72 -11.73 -0.46
CA LEU A 220 -4.40 -11.56 0.96
C LEU A 220 -4.64 -12.84 1.77
N GLY A 221 -5.77 -13.51 1.53
CA GLY A 221 -6.10 -14.76 2.23
C GLY A 221 -5.13 -15.89 1.90
N SER A 222 -4.82 -16.10 0.61
CA SER A 222 -3.90 -17.14 0.15
C SER A 222 -2.46 -16.88 0.57
N TYR A 223 -1.99 -15.64 0.53
CA TYR A 223 -0.65 -15.26 1.01
C TYR A 223 -0.45 -15.67 2.47
N VAL A 224 -1.39 -15.31 3.35
CA VAL A 224 -1.32 -15.62 4.78
C VAL A 224 -1.45 -17.11 5.03
N PHE A 225 -2.34 -17.80 4.30
CA PHE A 225 -2.51 -19.25 4.40
C PHE A 225 -1.21 -20.00 4.05
N LEU A 226 -0.60 -19.68 2.89
CA LEU A 226 0.63 -20.30 2.44
C LEU A 226 1.80 -20.01 3.39
N TYR A 227 1.91 -18.78 3.89
CA TYR A 227 2.95 -18.41 4.85
C TYR A 227 2.86 -19.24 6.14
N HIS A 228 1.68 -19.36 6.74
CA HIS A 228 1.51 -20.15 7.96
C HIS A 228 1.67 -21.65 7.69
N LEU A 229 1.14 -22.17 6.57
CA LEU A 229 1.30 -23.56 6.20
C LEU A 229 2.77 -23.97 6.14
N VAL A 230 3.59 -23.20 5.42
CA VAL A 230 5.03 -23.50 5.28
C VAL A 230 5.77 -23.37 6.61
N ASN A 231 5.47 -22.34 7.42
CA ASN A 231 6.07 -22.22 8.75
C ASN A 231 5.68 -23.38 9.68
N CYS A 232 4.43 -23.85 9.66
CA CYS A 232 4.00 -24.99 10.47
C CYS A 232 4.70 -26.29 10.03
N LEU A 233 4.88 -26.48 8.71
CA LEU A 233 5.62 -27.63 8.18
C LEU A 233 7.09 -27.59 8.59
N LEU A 234 7.74 -26.42 8.51
CA LEU A 234 9.13 -26.25 8.91
C LEU A 234 9.33 -26.38 10.42
N TYR A 235 8.38 -25.88 11.22
CA TYR A 235 8.40 -26.05 12.66
C TYR A 235 8.37 -27.54 13.05
N ARG A 236 7.50 -28.33 12.43
CA ARG A 236 7.40 -29.78 12.63
C ARG A 236 8.62 -30.55 12.14
N TYR A 237 9.26 -30.06 11.09
CA TYR A 237 10.44 -30.72 10.53
C TYR A 237 11.69 -30.49 11.40
N ASN A 238 11.80 -29.29 12.00
CA ASN A 238 12.99 -28.85 12.72
C ASN A 238 12.80 -28.82 14.26
N ASP A 239 11.67 -29.33 14.76
CA ASP A 239 11.24 -29.32 16.17
C ASP A 239 11.54 -28.01 16.91
N GLY A 240 11.29 -26.89 16.24
CA GLY A 240 11.64 -25.58 16.78
C GLY A 240 11.39 -24.42 15.82
N ASP A 241 11.26 -23.22 16.38
CA ASP A 241 11.03 -22.02 15.61
C ASP A 241 12.34 -21.29 15.32
N MET A 242 12.76 -21.27 14.05
CA MET A 242 13.99 -20.60 13.61
C MET A 242 13.67 -19.38 12.74
N GLU A 243 14.51 -18.34 12.85
CA GLU A 243 14.31 -17.09 12.09
C GLU A 243 14.32 -17.31 10.57
N TRP A 244 15.15 -18.24 10.09
CA TRP A 244 15.30 -18.52 8.67
C TRP A 244 14.05 -19.16 8.05
N HIS A 245 13.14 -19.74 8.84
CA HIS A 245 11.87 -20.29 8.33
C HIS A 245 11.04 -19.25 7.56
N ALA A 246 11.21 -17.96 7.88
CA ALA A 246 10.54 -16.88 7.16
C ALA A 246 10.95 -16.74 5.69
N ILE A 247 12.15 -17.19 5.32
CA ILE A 247 12.68 -17.10 3.94
C ILE A 247 11.88 -18.01 2.99
N PRO A 248 11.85 -19.35 3.18
CA PRO A 248 11.06 -20.23 2.33
C PRO A 248 9.55 -19.97 2.47
N ALA A 249 9.06 -19.65 3.67
CA ALA A 249 7.65 -19.32 3.87
C ALA A 249 7.23 -18.05 3.12
N GLY A 250 8.04 -16.99 3.17
CA GLY A 250 7.78 -15.75 2.43
C GLY A 250 7.90 -15.93 0.91
N PHE A 251 8.83 -16.77 0.45
CA PHE A 251 8.99 -17.11 -0.97
C PHE A 251 7.75 -17.81 -1.53
N ILE A 252 7.27 -18.86 -0.85
CA ILE A 252 6.08 -19.61 -1.26
C ILE A 252 4.82 -18.75 -1.12
N ALA A 253 4.68 -17.99 -0.04
CA ALA A 253 3.56 -17.06 0.15
C ALA A 253 3.50 -16.01 -0.97
N GLY A 254 4.64 -15.53 -1.45
CA GLY A 254 4.72 -14.60 -2.58
C GLY A 254 4.11 -15.15 -3.88
N ALA A 255 4.00 -16.47 -4.07
CA ALA A 255 3.35 -17.04 -5.24
C ALA A 255 1.85 -16.67 -5.32
N ALA A 256 1.23 -16.27 -4.21
CA ALA A 256 -0.15 -15.78 -4.17
C ALA A 256 -0.41 -14.60 -5.11
N ILE A 257 0.61 -13.83 -5.52
CA ILE A 257 0.46 -12.72 -6.48
C ILE A 257 -0.08 -13.18 -7.84
N VAL A 258 -0.02 -14.47 -8.15
CA VAL A 258 -0.67 -15.04 -9.34
C VAL A 258 -2.17 -14.72 -9.34
N PHE A 259 -2.84 -14.68 -8.19
CA PHE A 259 -4.26 -14.33 -8.11
C PHE A 259 -4.53 -12.85 -8.42
N CYS A 260 -3.61 -11.96 -8.03
CA CYS A 260 -3.71 -10.52 -8.25
C CYS A 260 -2.39 -9.98 -8.82
N PRO A 261 -2.14 -10.12 -10.14
CA PRO A 261 -0.90 -9.68 -10.76
C PRO A 261 -0.87 -8.15 -10.85
N ASN A 262 -0.50 -7.51 -9.74
CA ASN A 262 -0.45 -6.06 -9.62
C ASN A 262 0.96 -5.60 -9.25
N LEU A 263 1.51 -4.72 -10.10
CA LEU A 263 2.85 -4.16 -9.94
C LEU A 263 3.01 -3.36 -8.62
N SER A 264 1.94 -2.72 -8.15
CA SER A 264 1.99 -1.98 -6.88
C SER A 264 2.25 -2.90 -5.68
N LEU A 265 1.84 -4.17 -5.71
CA LEU A 265 2.09 -5.13 -4.62
C LEU A 265 3.57 -5.50 -4.52
N PHE A 266 4.23 -5.63 -5.67
CA PHE A 266 5.67 -5.84 -5.73
C PHE A 266 6.44 -4.62 -5.21
N PHE A 267 6.07 -3.42 -5.63
CA PHE A 267 6.71 -2.20 -5.12
C PHE A 267 6.37 -1.92 -3.67
N MET A 268 5.22 -2.38 -3.18
CA MET A 268 4.89 -2.34 -1.76
C MET A 268 5.88 -3.19 -0.96
N ALA A 269 6.18 -4.41 -1.41
CA ALA A 269 7.16 -5.28 -0.76
C ALA A 269 8.55 -4.62 -0.78
N THR A 270 8.97 -4.10 -1.92
CA THR A 270 10.25 -3.40 -2.08
C THR A 270 10.34 -2.16 -1.17
N THR A 271 9.26 -1.40 -1.05
CA THR A 271 9.18 -0.24 -0.16
C THR A 271 9.28 -0.66 1.30
N THR A 272 8.67 -1.77 1.70
CA THR A 272 8.83 -2.31 3.05
C THR A 272 10.27 -2.72 3.32
N ILE A 273 10.96 -3.33 2.36
CA ILE A 273 12.40 -3.63 2.49
C ILE A 273 13.18 -2.34 2.77
N ILE A 274 12.97 -1.31 1.94
CA ILE A 274 13.62 0.01 2.12
C ILE A 274 13.30 0.58 3.51
N GLN A 275 12.04 0.50 3.95
CA GLN A 275 11.62 0.98 5.26
C GLN A 275 12.35 0.25 6.40
N GLU A 276 12.48 -1.08 6.34
CA GLU A 276 13.20 -1.86 7.34
C GLU A 276 14.72 -1.58 7.33
N LEU A 277 15.29 -1.37 6.15
CA LEU A 277 16.69 -0.95 6.03
C LEU A 277 16.94 0.44 6.61
N ILE A 278 16.03 1.39 6.38
CA ILE A 278 16.09 2.74 6.98
C ILE A 278 16.04 2.65 8.50
N LYS A 279 15.15 1.82 9.08
CA LYS A 279 15.11 1.60 10.54
C LYS A 279 16.46 1.17 11.09
N ARG A 280 17.09 0.19 10.44
CA ARG A 280 18.41 -0.33 10.82
C ARG A 280 19.50 0.71 10.65
N GLY A 281 19.47 1.48 9.56
CA GLY A 281 20.42 2.57 9.31
C GLY A 281 20.33 3.69 10.33
N ILE A 282 19.12 4.04 10.80
CA ILE A 282 18.91 5.01 11.89
C ILE A 282 19.45 4.44 13.21
N SER A 283 19.14 3.19 13.54
CA SER A 283 19.66 2.54 14.76
C SER A 283 21.18 2.39 14.76
N ALA A 284 21.81 2.20 13.60
CA ALA A 284 23.25 2.13 13.44
C ALA A 284 23.93 3.51 13.40
N GLY A 285 23.18 4.61 13.48
CA GLY A 285 23.72 5.97 13.40
C GLY A 285 24.18 6.41 11.99
N ILE A 286 23.95 5.60 10.96
CA ILE A 286 24.34 5.89 9.57
C ILE A 286 23.41 6.93 8.95
N ILE A 287 22.11 6.82 9.23
CA ILE A 287 21.08 7.70 8.65
C ILE A 287 20.62 8.69 9.73
N PRO A 288 20.77 10.01 9.53
CA PRO A 288 20.30 10.99 10.50
C PRO A 288 18.75 10.95 10.57
N PRO A 289 18.15 10.93 11.77
CA PRO A 289 16.70 10.98 11.93
C PRO A 289 16.17 12.40 11.67
N SER A 290 16.25 12.86 10.41
CA SER A 290 15.75 14.18 10.00
C SER A 290 14.29 14.10 9.59
N LYS A 291 13.40 14.72 10.39
CA LYS A 291 11.97 14.85 10.04
C LYS A 291 11.78 15.62 8.74
N MET A 292 12.58 16.67 8.50
CA MET A 292 12.45 17.51 7.31
C MET A 292 12.83 16.77 6.04
N LEU A 293 13.82 15.87 6.10
CA LEU A 293 14.19 15.03 4.96
C LEU A 293 13.00 14.17 4.51
N PHE A 294 12.30 13.52 5.44
CA PHE A 294 11.10 12.72 5.10
C PHE A 294 9.98 13.56 4.47
N VAL A 295 9.74 14.76 4.99
CA VAL A 295 8.73 15.69 4.45
C VAL A 295 9.12 16.15 3.04
N PHE A 296 10.38 16.50 2.83
CA PHE A 296 10.90 16.91 1.53
C PHE A 296 10.79 15.77 0.49
N CYS A 297 11.23 14.56 0.86
CA CYS A 297 11.10 13.38 0.01
C CYS A 297 9.63 13.12 -0.37
N PHE A 298 8.71 13.20 0.60
CA PHE A 298 7.29 13.08 0.32
C PHE A 298 6.79 14.17 -0.65
N ALA A 299 7.15 15.43 -0.40
CA ALA A 299 6.77 16.56 -1.23
C ALA A 299 7.27 16.38 -2.68
N PHE A 300 8.50 15.91 -2.84
CA PHE A 300 9.10 15.60 -4.13
C PHE A 300 8.34 14.50 -4.87
N MET A 301 8.06 13.37 -4.20
CA MET A 301 7.25 12.28 -4.76
C MET A 301 5.84 12.76 -5.13
N ASN A 302 5.24 13.63 -4.31
CA ASN A 302 3.94 14.23 -4.61
C ASN A 302 3.98 15.09 -5.88
N GLY A 303 5.02 15.90 -6.05
CA GLY A 303 5.29 16.66 -7.28
C GLY A 303 5.34 15.77 -8.51
N ILE A 304 6.13 14.69 -8.47
CA ILE A 304 6.26 13.72 -9.57
C ILE A 304 4.90 13.11 -9.92
N LEU A 305 4.14 12.63 -8.94
CA LEU A 305 2.88 11.94 -9.21
C LEU A 305 1.83 12.86 -9.83
N TYR A 306 1.65 14.07 -9.31
CA TYR A 306 0.70 15.04 -9.88
C TYR A 306 1.12 15.49 -11.28
N HIS A 307 2.42 15.72 -11.49
CA HIS A 307 2.94 16.04 -12.80
C HIS A 307 2.73 14.89 -13.79
N SER A 308 3.01 13.65 -13.39
CA SER A 308 2.77 12.45 -14.21
C SER A 308 1.30 12.28 -14.58
N ARG A 309 0.37 12.67 -13.70
CA ARG A 309 -1.07 12.57 -13.97
C ARG A 309 -1.54 13.53 -15.07
N LEU A 310 -0.95 14.71 -15.15
CA LEU A 310 -1.27 15.69 -16.20
C LEU A 310 -0.66 15.28 -17.54
N TYR A 311 0.64 14.95 -17.55
CA TYR A 311 1.38 14.79 -18.80
C TYR A 311 1.45 13.35 -19.32
N ASN A 312 1.49 12.34 -18.43
CA ASN A 312 1.69 10.93 -18.76
C ASN A 312 0.58 10.05 -18.17
N LYS A 313 -0.69 10.37 -18.45
CA LYS A 313 -1.84 9.66 -17.88
C LYS A 313 -1.83 8.16 -18.16
N GLU A 314 -1.45 7.75 -19.36
CA GLU A 314 -1.44 6.34 -19.77
C GLU A 314 -0.53 5.49 -18.89
N ILE A 315 0.50 6.13 -18.32
CA ILE A 315 1.58 5.51 -17.53
C ILE A 315 1.34 5.69 -16.04
N CYS A 316 0.63 6.75 -15.66
CA CYS A 316 0.30 7.07 -14.28
C CYS A 316 -0.44 5.90 -13.61
N SER A 317 -0.11 5.63 -12.34
CA SER A 317 -0.72 4.52 -11.60
C SER A 317 -2.24 4.66 -11.58
N SER A 318 -2.93 3.55 -11.86
CA SER A 318 -4.38 3.48 -11.85
C SER A 318 -4.99 3.95 -10.53
N PHE A 319 -4.27 3.84 -9.42
CA PHE A 319 -4.70 4.33 -8.12
C PHE A 319 -4.85 5.86 -8.11
N VAL A 320 -3.83 6.59 -8.57
CA VAL A 320 -3.82 8.07 -8.60
C VAL A 320 -4.90 8.57 -9.56
N THR A 321 -5.03 7.95 -10.73
CA THR A 321 -6.08 8.28 -11.71
C THR A 321 -7.48 8.06 -11.13
N ASN A 322 -7.75 6.91 -10.53
CA ASN A 322 -9.06 6.64 -9.91
C ASN A 322 -9.34 7.57 -8.73
N MET A 323 -8.34 7.86 -7.89
CA MET A 323 -8.50 8.78 -6.76
C MET A 323 -8.92 10.17 -7.24
N ILE A 324 -8.23 10.73 -8.23
CA ILE A 324 -8.54 12.06 -8.77
C ILE A 324 -9.88 12.06 -9.51
N ASP A 325 -10.19 11.03 -10.29
CA ASP A 325 -11.47 10.91 -10.98
C ASP A 325 -12.63 10.82 -9.98
N THR A 326 -12.50 10.03 -8.91
CA THR A 326 -13.51 9.94 -7.85
C THR A 326 -13.67 11.27 -7.12
N CYS A 327 -12.58 11.92 -6.72
CA CYS A 327 -12.64 13.20 -6.01
C CYS A 327 -13.18 14.35 -6.86
N SER A 328 -13.04 14.27 -8.19
CA SER A 328 -13.54 15.28 -9.13
C SER A 328 -14.90 14.95 -9.73
N GLY A 329 -15.57 13.86 -9.33
CA GLY A 329 -16.83 13.43 -9.94
C GLY A 329 -16.72 13.19 -11.44
N ASP A 330 -15.62 12.56 -11.88
CA ASP A 330 -15.24 12.32 -13.28
C ASP A 330 -15.02 13.58 -14.15
N VAL A 331 -15.08 14.79 -13.58
CA VAL A 331 -14.81 16.05 -14.32
C VAL A 331 -13.38 16.07 -14.85
N SER A 332 -12.40 15.59 -14.07
CA SER A 332 -11.00 15.46 -14.53
C SER A 332 -10.90 14.61 -15.80
N ARG A 333 -11.69 13.54 -15.91
CA ARG A 333 -11.71 12.68 -17.10
C ARG A 333 -12.28 13.45 -18.29
N LYS A 334 -13.40 14.16 -18.12
CA LYS A 334 -14.03 14.95 -19.18
C LYS A 334 -13.10 16.02 -19.74
N ILE A 335 -12.47 16.82 -18.87
CA ILE A 335 -11.54 17.89 -19.28
C ILE A 335 -10.40 17.32 -20.12
N LEU A 336 -9.82 16.21 -19.67
CA LEU A 336 -8.67 15.64 -20.33
C LEU A 336 -9.03 14.98 -21.66
N THR A 337 -10.18 14.33 -21.77
CA THR A 337 -10.67 13.81 -23.06
C THR A 337 -10.96 14.94 -24.04
N THR A 338 -11.47 16.08 -23.57
CA THR A 338 -11.62 17.28 -24.41
C THR A 338 -10.25 17.81 -24.85
N TYR A 339 -9.27 17.86 -23.95
CA TYR A 339 -7.90 18.27 -24.29
C TYR A 339 -7.25 17.34 -25.33
N GLU A 340 -7.37 16.02 -25.17
CA GLU A 340 -6.88 15.03 -26.13
C GLU A 340 -7.50 15.27 -27.52
N LYS A 341 -8.81 15.51 -27.60
CA LYS A 341 -9.51 15.84 -28.86
C LYS A 341 -8.98 17.13 -29.49
N LEU A 342 -8.80 18.19 -28.69
CA LEU A 342 -8.25 19.46 -29.18
C LEU A 342 -6.81 19.33 -29.66
N ARG A 343 -6.00 18.51 -29.00
CA ARG A 343 -4.62 18.24 -29.40
C ARG A 343 -4.55 17.54 -30.75
N VAL A 344 -5.36 16.50 -30.97
CA VAL A 344 -5.43 15.81 -32.27
C VAL A 344 -5.87 16.75 -33.39
N LEU A 345 -6.83 17.64 -33.11
CA LEU A 345 -7.26 18.66 -34.08
C LEU A 345 -6.14 19.66 -34.42
N HIS A 346 -5.22 19.92 -33.50
CA HIS A 346 -4.15 20.89 -33.71
C HIS A 346 -2.89 20.27 -34.34
N GLU A 347 -2.59 18.99 -34.08
CA GLU A 347 -1.48 18.23 -34.68
C GLU A 347 -1.85 17.63 -36.06
N GLY A 348 -3.14 17.64 -36.43
CA GLY A 348 -3.65 17.18 -37.72
C GLY A 348 -3.78 18.26 -38.81
N ASN A 349 -3.49 19.52 -38.47
CA ASN A 349 -3.24 20.64 -39.39
C ASN A 349 -1.75 20.98 -39.35
#